data_AF-A0A315T8Z9-F1
#
_entry.id   AF-A0A315T8Z9-F1
#
_cell.length_a   1.000
_cell.length_b   1.000
_cell.length_c   1.000
_cell.angle_alpha   90.00
_cell.angle_beta   90.00
_cell.angle_gamma   90.00
#
_symmetry.space_group_name_H-M   'P 1'
#
loop_
_entity.id
_entity.type
_entity.pdbx_description
1 polymer ?
#
loop_
_entity_poly.entity_id
_entity_poly.type
_entity_poly.pdbx_seq_one_letter_code
_entity_poly.pdbx_strand_id
1 'polypeptide(L)'
;MRQLKLVLAALPFCVLAGCSNDALEGTYEQTTTVMGIQGPKQKVEFAKDYIIAYGNKFKVEEWERKDDEVVARDKDGQALINVRVLDGGKRLEAIGGSNMAKNVFVRVD
;
A
#
# COMPACT_ATOMS: atom_id res chain seq x y z
N MET A 1 33.03 -7.13 -39.82
CA MET A 1 32.70 -7.77 -38.52
C MET A 1 33.61 -7.13 -37.47
N ARG A 2 33.23 -6.60 -36.32
CA ARG A 2 31.97 -6.43 -35.60
C ARG A 2 32.32 -5.39 -34.51
N GLN A 3 31.86 -4.16 -34.64
CA GLN A 3 32.07 -3.11 -33.63
C GLN A 3 31.16 -3.44 -32.44
N LEU A 4 31.71 -3.98 -31.35
CA LEU A 4 30.97 -4.12 -30.09
C LEU A 4 30.80 -2.73 -29.49
N LYS A 5 29.63 -2.11 -29.73
CA LYS A 5 29.15 -1.00 -28.93
C LYS A 5 28.78 -1.55 -27.55
N LEU A 6 29.64 -1.33 -26.57
CA LEU A 6 29.29 -1.43 -25.15
C LEU A 6 28.24 -0.34 -24.87
N VAL A 7 26.97 -0.70 -24.98
CA VAL A 7 25.88 0.11 -24.47
C VAL A 7 25.94 -0.01 -22.96
N LEU A 8 26.57 0.97 -22.33
CA LEU A 8 26.49 1.23 -20.91
C LEU A 8 25.02 1.56 -20.61
N ALA A 9 24.22 0.54 -20.31
CA ALA A 9 22.89 0.70 -19.75
C ALA A 9 23.08 1.23 -18.33
N ALA A 10 23.32 2.54 -18.22
CA ALA A 10 23.04 3.28 -17.00
C ALA A 10 21.52 3.17 -16.80
N LEU A 11 21.12 2.10 -16.11
CA LEU A 11 19.80 2.02 -15.50
C LEU A 11 19.63 3.34 -14.74
N PRO A 12 18.63 4.16 -15.07
CA PRO A 12 18.27 5.22 -14.16
C PRO A 12 17.84 4.48 -12.89
N PHE A 13 18.68 4.54 -11.86
CA PHE A 13 18.21 4.49 -10.49
C PHE A 13 17.23 5.65 -10.39
N CYS A 14 15.97 5.39 -10.76
CA CYS A 14 14.84 6.14 -10.28
C CYS A 14 14.92 5.96 -8.77
N VAL A 15 15.58 6.91 -8.12
CA VAL A 15 15.37 7.21 -6.72
C VAL A 15 13.90 7.61 -6.66
N LEU A 16 13.04 6.62 -6.37
CA LEU A 16 11.59 6.71 -6.32
C LEU A 16 11.12 7.53 -5.10
N ALA A 17 11.73 8.68 -4.84
CA ALA A 17 11.19 9.67 -3.91
C ALA A 17 9.98 10.42 -4.50
N GLY A 18 9.21 9.78 -5.41
CA GLY A 18 8.22 10.48 -6.23
C GLY A 18 7.35 9.62 -7.16
N CYS A 19 7.30 8.29 -7.01
CA CYS A 19 6.16 7.57 -7.56
C CYS A 19 5.02 7.73 -6.56
N SER A 20 4.24 8.78 -6.77
CA SER A 20 3.03 9.06 -6.01
C SER A 20 2.23 7.79 -5.82
N ASN A 21 1.74 7.61 -4.60
CA ASN A 21 0.88 6.51 -4.20
C ASN A 21 -0.55 6.72 -4.75
N ASP A 22 -0.69 7.26 -5.97
CA ASP A 22 -1.96 7.70 -6.58
C ASP A 22 -2.98 6.54 -6.64
N ALA A 23 -2.50 5.31 -6.74
CA ALA A 23 -3.35 4.12 -6.74
C ALA A 23 -4.01 3.84 -5.37
N LEU A 24 -3.45 4.37 -4.29
CA LEU A 24 -3.85 4.08 -2.91
C LEU A 24 -4.54 5.27 -2.24
N GLU A 25 -4.18 6.50 -2.61
CA GLU A 25 -4.85 7.69 -2.07
C GLU A 25 -6.36 7.62 -2.34
N GLY A 26 -7.15 7.73 -1.26
CA GLY A 26 -8.60 7.58 -1.33
C GLY A 26 -9.21 7.07 -0.04
N THR A 27 -10.54 6.93 -0.07
CA THR A 27 -11.31 6.35 1.04
C THR A 27 -11.71 4.93 0.70
N TYR A 28 -11.59 4.03 1.67
CA TYR A 28 -11.94 2.64 1.54
C TYR A 28 -12.86 2.19 2.66
N GLU A 29 -13.77 1.27 2.34
CA GLU A 29 -14.43 0.42 3.30
C GLU A 29 -13.57 -0.82 3.56
N GLN A 30 -13.04 -0.92 4.78
CA GLN A 30 -12.40 -2.12 5.30
C GLN A 30 -13.43 -3.11 5.81
N THR A 31 -13.29 -4.37 5.41
CA THR A 31 -13.97 -5.53 5.99
C THR A 31 -12.93 -6.49 6.57
N THR A 32 -13.06 -6.78 7.86
CA THR A 32 -12.24 -7.80 8.53
C THR A 32 -13.03 -9.10 8.62
N THR A 33 -12.45 -10.20 8.15
CA THR A 33 -13.00 -11.54 8.31
C THR A 33 -12.14 -12.32 9.27
N VAL A 34 -12.71 -12.79 10.38
CA VAL A 34 -12.04 -13.64 11.37
C VAL A 34 -12.70 -15.01 11.38
N MET A 35 -11.94 -16.07 11.10
CA MET A 35 -12.44 -17.46 11.03
C MET A 35 -13.73 -17.61 10.18
N GLY A 36 -13.81 -16.86 9.07
CA GLY A 36 -14.98 -16.87 8.18
C GLY A 36 -16.14 -15.95 8.59
N ILE A 37 -16.09 -15.32 9.77
CA ILE A 37 -17.09 -14.36 10.23
C ILE A 37 -16.64 -12.95 9.86
N GLN A 38 -17.49 -12.20 9.14
CA GLN A 38 -17.23 -10.81 8.79
C GLN A 38 -17.59 -9.89 9.97
N GLY A 39 -16.65 -9.03 10.34
CA GLY A 39 -16.89 -7.91 11.24
C GLY A 39 -17.60 -6.74 10.55
N PRO A 40 -17.98 -5.70 11.32
CA PRO A 40 -18.59 -4.50 10.76
C PRO A 40 -17.61 -3.78 9.82
N LYS A 41 -18.15 -3.19 8.75
CA LYS A 41 -17.35 -2.35 7.84
C LYS A 41 -16.81 -1.13 8.58
N GLN A 42 -15.58 -0.74 8.27
CA GLN A 42 -14.92 0.44 8.82
C GLN A 42 -14.42 1.34 7.69
N LYS A 43 -14.50 2.66 7.87
CA LYS A 43 -13.93 3.60 6.91
C LYS A 43 -12.45 3.80 7.20
N VAL A 44 -11.62 3.71 6.17
CA VAL A 44 -10.18 3.97 6.21
C VAL A 44 -9.84 4.98 5.11
N GLU A 45 -9.07 6.00 5.46
CA GLU A 45 -8.57 7.01 4.52
C GLU A 45 -7.06 6.85 4.40
N PHE A 46 -6.57 6.70 3.17
CA PHE A 46 -5.15 6.74 2.87
C PHE A 46 -4.83 8.07 2.18
N ALA A 47 -3.89 8.80 2.74
CA ALA A 47 -3.35 10.03 2.19
C ALA A 47 -1.82 9.94 2.14
N LYS A 48 -1.19 10.89 1.45
CA LYS A 48 0.27 10.92 1.28
C LYS A 48 1.04 10.93 2.60
N ASP A 49 0.60 11.72 3.57
CA ASP A 49 1.30 11.99 4.82
C ASP A 49 0.56 11.42 6.06
N TYR A 50 -0.58 10.77 5.87
CA TYR A 50 -1.33 10.15 6.96
C TYR A 50 -2.27 9.02 6.54
N ILE A 51 -2.71 8.25 7.53
CA ILE A 51 -3.79 7.27 7.44
C ILE A 51 -4.82 7.61 8.51
N ILE A 52 -6.11 7.60 8.18
CA ILE A 52 -7.18 7.64 9.17
C ILE A 52 -7.83 6.27 9.24
N ALA A 53 -7.77 5.61 10.40
CA ALA A 53 -8.40 4.32 10.62
C ALA A 53 -8.94 4.26 12.06
N TYR A 54 -10.15 3.70 12.23
CA TYR A 54 -10.80 3.57 13.55
C TYR A 54 -10.88 4.89 14.34
N GLY A 55 -11.10 6.01 13.63
CA GLY A 55 -11.14 7.36 14.24
C GLY A 55 -9.79 7.94 14.67
N ASN A 56 -8.69 7.22 14.46
CA ASN A 56 -7.35 7.68 14.77
C ASN A 56 -6.62 8.12 13.50
N LYS A 57 -5.82 9.18 13.61
CA LYS A 57 -4.94 9.67 12.55
C LYS A 57 -3.51 9.23 12.84
N PHE A 58 -2.93 8.47 11.92
CA PHE A 58 -1.55 7.99 11.96
C PHE A 58 -0.74 8.79 10.97
N LYS A 59 0.39 9.37 11.40
CA LYS A 59 1.30 10.07 10.50
C LYS A 59 2.12 9.04 9.71
N VAL A 60 2.22 9.23 8.40
CA VAL A 60 3.08 8.43 7.53
C VAL A 60 4.30 9.25 7.17
N GLU A 61 5.49 8.68 7.36
CA GLU A 61 6.76 9.30 6.94
C GLU A 61 7.23 8.76 5.59
N GLU A 62 6.91 7.49 5.30
CA GLU A 62 7.36 6.82 4.09
C GLU A 62 6.28 5.90 3.53
N TRP A 63 6.13 5.96 2.21
CA TRP A 63 5.43 4.95 1.42
C TRP A 63 6.43 4.22 0.55
N GLU A 64 6.52 2.91 0.71
CA GLU A 64 7.36 2.04 -0.08
C GLU A 64 6.46 1.18 -0.99
N ARG A 65 6.72 1.18 -2.30
CA ARG A 65 6.02 0.33 -3.25
C ARG A 65 6.98 -0.64 -3.93
N LYS A 66 6.61 -1.91 -3.94
CA LYS A 66 7.29 -2.96 -4.69
C LYS A 66 6.25 -3.81 -5.40
N ASP A 67 6.26 -3.79 -6.74
CA ASP A 67 5.28 -4.48 -7.57
C ASP A 67 3.82 -4.08 -7.23
N ASP A 68 3.02 -5.04 -6.77
CA ASP A 68 1.65 -4.86 -6.30
C ASP A 68 1.57 -4.66 -4.78
N GLU A 69 2.67 -4.64 -4.05
CA GLU A 69 2.70 -4.46 -2.60
C GLU A 69 3.09 -3.04 -2.22
N VAL A 70 2.41 -2.49 -1.22
CA VAL A 70 2.66 -1.14 -0.70
C VAL A 70 2.67 -1.17 0.82
N VAL A 71 3.68 -0.53 1.40
CA VAL A 71 3.89 -0.41 2.84
C VAL A 71 3.94 1.05 3.24
N ALA A 72 3.18 1.44 4.25
CA ALA A 72 3.34 2.72 4.94
C ALA A 72 4.19 2.53 6.20
N ARG A 73 5.09 3.47 6.48
CA ARG A 73 5.93 3.45 7.70
C ARG A 73 5.86 4.76 8.47
N ASP A 74 6.04 4.66 9.78
CA ASP A 74 6.19 5.81 10.67
C ASP A 74 7.65 6.29 10.77
N LYS A 75 7.89 7.27 11.65
CA LYS A 75 9.23 7.87 11.88
C LYS A 75 10.28 6.92 12.42
N ASP A 76 9.87 5.82 13.03
CA ASP A 76 10.77 4.82 13.59
C ASP A 76 10.98 3.66 12.59
N GLY A 77 10.40 3.77 11.38
CA GLY A 77 10.44 2.74 10.33
C GLY A 77 9.47 1.59 10.56
N GLN A 78 8.60 1.68 11.57
CA GLN A 78 7.60 0.66 11.85
C GLN A 78 6.50 0.69 10.79
N ALA A 79 6.14 -0.49 10.28
CA ALA A 79 5.06 -0.61 9.30
C ALA A 79 3.71 -0.30 9.97
N LEU A 80 3.02 0.71 9.44
CA LEU A 80 1.66 1.07 9.83
C LEU A 80 0.63 0.22 9.10
N ILE A 81 0.88 -0.06 7.82
CA ILE A 81 0.09 -0.99 7.01
C ILE A 81 0.95 -1.59 5.91
N ASN A 82 0.64 -2.83 5.54
CA ASN A 82 1.16 -3.50 4.36
C ASN A 82 -0.03 -4.07 3.58
N VAL A 83 -0.16 -3.71 2.30
CA VAL A 83 -1.28 -4.10 1.44
C VAL A 83 -0.82 -4.51 0.06
N ARG A 84 -1.52 -5.49 -0.51
CA ARG A 84 -1.53 -5.78 -1.94
C ARG A 84 -2.58 -4.91 -2.62
N VAL A 85 -2.17 -4.22 -3.67
CA VAL A 85 -3.01 -3.39 -4.53
C VAL A 85 -3.58 -4.26 -5.64
N LEU A 86 -4.91 -4.38 -5.67
CA LEU A 86 -5.66 -5.17 -6.64
C LEU A 86 -6.58 -4.27 -7.45
N ASP A 87 -7.05 -4.77 -8.60
CA ASP A 87 -8.10 -4.13 -9.41
C ASP A 87 -7.77 -2.65 -9.75
N GLY A 88 -6.49 -2.35 -9.99
CA GLY A 88 -6.02 -0.99 -10.29
C GLY A 88 -6.14 0.01 -9.14
N GLY A 89 -6.17 -0.44 -7.88
CA GLY A 89 -6.35 0.42 -6.71
C GLY A 89 -7.79 0.49 -6.20
N LYS A 90 -8.74 -0.19 -6.85
CA LYS A 90 -10.13 -0.27 -6.37
C LYS A 90 -10.29 -1.21 -5.17
N ARG A 91 -9.36 -2.15 -5.02
CA ARG A 91 -9.37 -3.12 -3.93
C ARG A 91 -7.98 -3.29 -3.36
N LEU A 92 -7.88 -3.40 -2.05
CA LEU A 92 -6.64 -3.71 -1.35
C LEU A 92 -6.84 -4.93 -0.46
N GLU A 93 -5.79 -5.70 -0.26
CA GLU A 93 -5.77 -6.82 0.68
C GLU A 93 -4.59 -6.65 1.62
N ALA A 94 -4.83 -6.66 2.94
CA ALA A 94 -3.72 -6.58 3.90
C ALA A 94 -2.79 -7.78 3.74
N ILE A 95 -1.48 -7.51 3.71
CA ILE A 95 -0.43 -8.52 3.72
C ILE A 95 0.11 -8.61 5.14
N GLY A 96 0.15 -9.83 5.67
CA GLY A 96 0.51 -10.08 7.06
C GLY A 96 -0.71 -10.08 7.99
N GLY A 97 -0.56 -10.76 9.12
CA GLY A 97 -1.66 -11.12 10.03
C GLY A 97 -1.61 -12.60 10.38
N SER A 98 -2.62 -13.08 11.10
CA SER A 98 -2.80 -14.53 11.30
C SER A 98 -3.55 -15.12 10.11
N ASN A 99 -3.33 -16.41 9.81
CA ASN A 99 -4.14 -17.16 8.82
C ASN A 99 -5.65 -17.15 9.13
N MET A 100 -6.02 -16.67 10.32
CA MET A 100 -7.38 -16.58 10.81
C MET A 100 -8.04 -15.23 10.56
N ALA A 101 -7.29 -14.17 10.17
CA ALA A 101 -7.82 -12.83 9.99
C ALA A 101 -7.40 -12.24 8.63
N LYS A 102 -8.40 -11.92 7.79
CA LYS A 102 -8.20 -11.27 6.49
C LYS A 102 -8.83 -9.88 6.50
N ASN A 103 -8.08 -8.87 6.06
CA ASN A 103 -8.60 -7.52 5.87
C ASN A 103 -8.63 -7.19 4.37
N VAL A 104 -9.81 -6.79 3.89
CA VAL A 104 -10.02 -6.33 2.51
C VAL A 104 -10.54 -4.91 2.56
N PHE A 105 -10.03 -4.06 1.68
CA PHE A 105 -10.41 -2.67 1.55
C PHE A 105 -11.01 -2.47 0.16
N VAL A 106 -12.18 -1.85 0.07
CA VAL A 106 -12.84 -1.54 -1.21
C VAL A 106 -13.03 -0.03 -1.29
N ARG A 107 -12.57 0.56 -2.39
CA ARG A 107 -12.63 2.00 -2.63
C ARG A 107 -14.08 2.48 -2.70
N VAL A 108 -14.39 3.64 -2.12
CA VAL A 108 -15.78 4.17 -2.04
C VAL A 108 -15.99 5.55 -2.66
N ASP A 109 -14.94 6.16 -3.17
CA ASP A 109 -14.97 7.37 -4.00
C ASP A 109 -15.34 7.08 -5.47
#